data_AF-A0AAV6ZM65-F1
#
_entry.id   AF-A0AAV6ZM65-F1
#
_cell.length_a   1.000
_cell.length_b   1.000
_cell.length_c   1.000
_cell.angle_alpha   90.00
_cell.angle_beta   90.00
_cell.angle_gamma   90.00
#
_symmetry.space_group_name_H-M   'P 1'
#
loop_
_entity.id
_entity.type
_entity.pdbx_description
1 polymer ?
#
loop_
_entity_poly.entity_id
_entity_poly.type
_entity_poly.pdbx_seq_one_letter_code
_entity_poly.pdbx_strand_id
1 'polypeptide(L)'
;MADKALNNWVSDMCQAILEAENVNCAGVDWRAGSGNVITYAQAANNIRVVGAEVAFLIETLKDLLGHPPSDIHLIGHSLGAHAAGDAGRRVPGIGRITGLDPAGPWFENTPIDVRLDPSDAEFVDVIHSDSKLFTGVGMISPIGHYDFYPNGGGHMTGCPNKISILSNSKDAFHILACNHFRSFLYFTYSVRHPGGLRGFPCDSYEDFLEGSCFPCPPGGCPSMGYYADSTPFNASMRQSFYLNTGGDVNHFSRWRYRVSVSLRGDGRVFGRLYVSLSAASGGNTSDHMVHR
;
A
#
# COMPACT_ATOMS: atom_id res chain seq x y z
N MET A 1 20.76 -1.70 5.12
CA MET A 1 19.65 -1.20 5.96
C MET A 1 18.33 -1.92 5.66
N ALA A 2 18.04 -2.29 4.41
CA ALA A 2 16.90 -3.13 4.05
C ALA A 2 16.86 -4.49 4.81
N ASP A 3 18.00 -5.14 5.01
CA ASP A 3 18.08 -6.44 5.70
C ASP A 3 17.66 -6.41 7.18
N LYS A 4 17.80 -5.26 7.87
CA LYS A 4 17.35 -5.12 9.26
C LYS A 4 15.85 -4.87 9.36
N ALA A 5 15.31 -4.02 8.48
CA ALA A 5 13.88 -3.77 8.39
C ALA A 5 13.11 -5.06 8.10
N LEU A 6 13.67 -5.97 7.29
CA LEU A 6 13.01 -7.22 6.90
C LEU A 6 12.73 -8.20 8.05
N ASN A 7 13.62 -8.28 9.04
CA ASN A 7 13.47 -9.23 10.14
C ASN A 7 12.56 -8.71 11.27
N ASN A 8 12.35 -7.38 11.37
CA ASN A 8 11.63 -6.73 12.46
C ASN A 8 10.53 -5.76 12.00
N TRP A 9 10.09 -5.83 10.74
CA TRP A 9 9.21 -4.82 10.14
C TRP A 9 7.93 -4.57 10.94
N VAL A 10 7.36 -5.60 11.59
CA VAL A 10 6.16 -5.47 12.45
C VAL A 10 6.48 -4.60 13.66
N SER A 11 7.60 -4.88 14.35
CA SER A 11 8.04 -4.10 15.50
C SER A 11 8.41 -2.67 15.10
N ASP A 12 9.06 -2.49 13.96
CA ASP A 12 9.41 -1.16 13.43
C ASP A 12 8.16 -0.35 13.06
N MET A 13 7.13 -1.01 12.52
CA MET A 13 5.82 -0.41 12.25
C MET A 13 5.11 -0.03 13.54
N CYS A 14 5.03 -0.94 14.52
CA CYS A 14 4.46 -0.62 15.84
C CYS A 14 5.17 0.57 16.49
N GLN A 15 6.51 0.60 16.44
CA GLN A 15 7.28 1.72 16.97
C GLN A 15 6.94 3.03 16.27
N ALA A 16 6.80 3.03 14.93
CA ALA A 16 6.39 4.20 14.18
C ALA A 16 5.00 4.71 14.59
N ILE A 17 4.05 3.78 14.80
CA ILE A 17 2.69 4.11 15.21
C ILE A 17 2.67 4.67 16.64
N LEU A 18 3.39 4.04 17.57
CA LEU A 18 3.52 4.50 18.96
C LEU A 18 4.20 5.88 19.08
N GLU A 19 5.01 6.27 18.10
CA GLU A 19 5.57 7.63 17.99
C GLU A 19 4.54 8.66 17.52
N ALA A 20 3.53 8.24 16.74
CA ALA A 20 2.50 9.12 16.20
C ALA A 20 1.30 9.26 17.14
N GLU A 21 0.92 8.19 17.84
CA GLU A 21 -0.25 8.19 18.72
C GLU A 21 -0.21 7.11 19.82
N ASN A 22 -1.10 7.26 20.82
CA ASN A 22 -1.22 6.35 21.95
C ASN A 22 -2.17 5.20 21.61
N VAL A 23 -1.62 4.04 21.25
CA VAL A 23 -2.37 2.85 20.85
C VAL A 23 -1.81 1.58 21.46
N ASN A 24 -2.60 0.50 21.41
CA ASN A 24 -2.13 -0.85 21.65
C ASN A 24 -1.68 -1.45 20.30
N CYS A 25 -0.39 -1.78 20.16
CA CYS A 25 0.11 -2.47 18.96
C CYS A 25 0.48 -3.92 19.27
N ALA A 26 -0.16 -4.87 18.59
CA ALA A 26 0.05 -6.30 18.78
C ALA A 26 0.53 -6.98 17.49
N GLY A 27 1.71 -7.61 17.53
CA GLY A 27 2.22 -8.41 16.42
C GLY A 27 1.69 -9.84 16.46
N VAL A 28 1.03 -10.29 15.39
CA VAL A 28 0.54 -11.68 15.25
C VAL A 28 1.62 -12.53 14.59
N ASP A 29 2.37 -13.30 15.39
CA ASP A 29 3.38 -14.23 14.90
C ASP A 29 2.78 -15.61 14.61
N TRP A 30 2.68 -15.95 13.33
CA TRP A 30 2.21 -17.25 12.86
C TRP A 30 3.24 -17.96 11.97
N ARG A 31 4.55 -17.68 12.17
CA ARG A 31 5.65 -18.24 11.37
C ARG A 31 5.65 -19.77 11.30
N ALA A 32 5.18 -20.45 12.35
CA ALA A 32 5.03 -21.90 12.33
C ALA A 32 4.03 -22.39 11.26
N GLY A 33 3.01 -21.58 10.95
CA GLY A 33 2.00 -21.87 9.93
C GLY A 33 2.32 -21.35 8.53
N SER A 34 3.36 -20.52 8.37
CA SER A 34 3.77 -19.92 7.08
C SER A 34 5.20 -20.22 6.64
N GLY A 35 6.01 -20.86 7.49
CA GLY A 35 7.43 -21.05 7.27
C GLY A 35 7.81 -22.12 6.25
N ASN A 36 9.12 -22.22 5.99
CA ASN A 36 9.74 -23.00 4.90
C ASN A 36 9.54 -24.54 4.96
N VAL A 37 8.91 -25.06 6.02
CA VAL A 37 8.62 -26.50 6.17
C VAL A 37 7.28 -26.87 5.53
N ILE A 38 6.49 -25.86 5.10
CA ILE A 38 5.11 -26.01 4.62
C ILE A 38 5.01 -25.57 3.15
N THR A 39 4.11 -26.20 2.39
CA THR A 39 3.81 -25.77 1.01
C THR A 39 3.02 -24.47 1.00
N TYR A 40 3.16 -23.64 -0.04
CA TYR A 40 2.38 -22.39 -0.15
C TYR A 40 0.87 -22.63 -0.04
N ALA A 41 0.35 -23.70 -0.66
CA ALA A 41 -1.06 -24.05 -0.60
C ALA A 41 -1.52 -24.30 0.84
N GLN A 42 -0.72 -24.99 1.66
CA GLN A 42 -1.05 -25.21 3.07
C GLN A 42 -0.96 -23.91 3.88
N ALA A 43 0.06 -23.07 3.65
CA ALA A 43 0.16 -21.76 4.30
C ALA A 43 -1.04 -20.86 3.97
N ALA A 44 -1.49 -20.87 2.71
CA ALA A 44 -2.69 -20.16 2.26
C ALA A 44 -3.97 -20.69 2.91
N ASN A 45 -4.06 -21.98 3.27
CA ASN A 45 -5.20 -22.51 4.02
C ASN A 45 -5.09 -22.20 5.53
N ASN A 46 -3.89 -22.17 6.09
CA ASN A 46 -3.65 -21.89 7.51
C ASN A 46 -4.10 -20.48 7.93
N ILE A 47 -4.19 -19.52 6.99
CA ILE A 47 -4.72 -18.17 7.27
C ILE A 47 -6.12 -18.22 7.89
N ARG A 48 -6.93 -19.24 7.59
CA ARG A 48 -8.27 -19.40 8.16
C ARG A 48 -8.24 -19.71 9.65
N VAL A 49 -7.19 -20.41 10.11
CA VAL A 49 -6.97 -20.65 11.54
C VAL A 49 -6.45 -19.37 12.18
N VAL A 50 -5.49 -18.68 11.54
CA VAL A 50 -4.98 -17.40 12.05
C VAL A 50 -6.10 -16.35 12.18
N GLY A 51 -6.97 -16.23 11.18
CA GLY A 51 -8.15 -15.36 11.22
C GLY A 51 -9.12 -15.74 12.32
N ALA A 52 -9.33 -17.05 12.56
CA ALA A 52 -10.13 -17.54 13.69
C ALA A 52 -9.57 -17.11 15.05
N GLU A 53 -8.27 -17.26 15.25
CA GLU A 53 -7.60 -16.91 16.52
C GLU A 53 -7.61 -15.40 16.77
N VAL A 54 -7.40 -14.59 15.72
CA VAL A 54 -7.49 -13.13 15.81
C VAL A 54 -8.93 -12.70 16.12
N ALA A 55 -9.93 -13.31 15.46
CA ALA A 55 -11.35 -13.06 15.76
C ALA A 55 -11.69 -13.40 17.21
N PHE A 56 -11.25 -14.57 17.69
CA PHE A 56 -11.46 -15.00 19.08
C PHE A 56 -10.86 -14.03 20.10
N LEU A 57 -9.66 -13.49 19.82
CA LEU A 57 -9.05 -12.47 20.66
C LEU A 57 -9.90 -11.18 20.68
N ILE A 58 -10.37 -10.71 19.52
CA ILE A 58 -11.17 -9.48 19.44
C ILE A 58 -12.51 -9.64 20.17
N GLU A 59 -13.19 -10.78 20.00
CA GLU A 59 -14.41 -11.10 20.74
C GLU A 59 -14.15 -11.15 22.24
N THR A 60 -13.02 -11.72 22.67
CA THR A 60 -12.61 -11.75 24.07
C THR A 60 -12.40 -10.33 24.63
N LEU A 61 -11.74 -9.44 23.88
CA LEU A 61 -11.55 -8.04 24.27
C LEU A 61 -12.89 -7.30 24.39
N LYS A 62 -13.81 -7.55 23.46
CA LYS A 62 -15.16 -6.98 23.49
C LYS A 62 -15.95 -7.47 24.71
N ASP A 63 -16.01 -8.78 24.91
CA ASP A 63 -16.89 -9.37 25.91
C ASP A 63 -16.37 -9.21 27.34
N LEU A 64 -15.04 -9.26 27.53
CA LEU A 64 -14.44 -9.16 28.88
C LEU A 64 -14.03 -7.75 29.26
N LEU A 65 -13.60 -6.92 28.30
CA LEU A 65 -13.07 -5.58 28.57
C LEU A 65 -13.94 -4.45 28.01
N GLY A 66 -15.03 -4.78 27.31
CA GLY A 66 -15.92 -3.78 26.70
C GLY A 66 -15.26 -3.02 25.55
N HIS A 67 -14.18 -3.55 24.95
CA HIS A 67 -13.48 -2.88 23.87
C HIS A 67 -14.16 -3.17 22.51
N PRO A 68 -14.82 -2.19 21.87
CA PRO A 68 -15.64 -2.47 20.71
C PRO A 68 -14.78 -2.80 19.47
N PRO A 69 -15.25 -3.70 18.58
CA PRO A 69 -14.56 -4.00 17.33
C PRO A 69 -14.31 -2.77 16.43
N SER A 70 -15.13 -1.72 16.58
CA SER A 70 -15.00 -0.45 15.84
C SER A 70 -13.68 0.28 16.13
N ASP A 71 -13.04 -0.01 17.27
CA ASP A 71 -11.75 0.58 17.67
C ASP A 71 -10.56 -0.27 17.20
N ILE A 72 -10.80 -1.35 16.46
CA ILE A 72 -9.78 -2.27 15.96
C ILE A 72 -9.39 -1.93 14.52
N HIS A 73 -8.08 -1.80 14.29
CA HIS A 73 -7.45 -1.74 12.97
C HIS A 73 -6.56 -2.96 12.75
N LEU A 74 -6.94 -3.82 11.79
CA LEU A 74 -6.11 -4.96 11.38
C LEU A 74 -5.24 -4.59 10.18
N ILE A 75 -3.93 -4.78 10.30
CA ILE A 75 -2.98 -4.53 9.21
C ILE A 75 -2.38 -5.86 8.78
N GLY A 76 -2.65 -6.28 7.55
CA GLY A 76 -2.23 -7.58 7.03
C GLY A 76 -1.36 -7.45 5.78
N HIS A 77 -0.16 -8.01 5.79
CA HIS A 77 0.73 -8.09 4.62
C HIS A 77 0.65 -9.46 3.95
N SER A 78 0.64 -9.49 2.61
CA SER A 78 0.66 -10.75 1.84
C SER A 78 -0.51 -11.68 2.22
N LEU A 79 -0.24 -12.94 2.58
CA LEU A 79 -1.21 -13.88 3.15
C LEU A 79 -1.92 -13.33 4.41
N GLY A 80 -1.24 -12.48 5.19
CA GLY A 80 -1.80 -11.82 6.37
C GLY A 80 -2.95 -10.88 6.05
N ALA A 81 -3.03 -10.31 4.83
CA ALA A 81 -4.18 -9.50 4.41
C ALA A 81 -5.47 -10.35 4.39
N HIS A 82 -5.37 -11.61 3.95
CA HIS A 82 -6.50 -12.53 3.93
C HIS A 82 -6.82 -13.10 5.31
N ALA A 83 -5.82 -13.26 6.18
CA ALA A 83 -6.07 -13.58 7.58
C ALA A 83 -6.84 -12.45 8.29
N ALA A 84 -6.51 -11.19 8.00
CA ALA A 84 -7.23 -10.02 8.50
C ALA A 84 -8.68 -9.98 7.97
N GLY A 85 -8.88 -10.26 6.67
CA GLY A 85 -10.22 -10.40 6.09
C GLY A 85 -11.04 -11.52 6.72
N ASP A 86 -10.44 -12.71 6.93
CA ASP A 86 -11.11 -13.83 7.59
C ASP A 86 -11.49 -13.51 9.05
N ALA A 87 -10.67 -12.75 9.77
CA ALA A 87 -11.01 -12.25 11.10
C ALA A 87 -12.17 -11.25 11.06
N GLY A 88 -12.13 -10.28 10.14
CA GLY A 88 -13.18 -9.28 9.96
C GLY A 88 -14.54 -9.89 9.62
N ARG A 89 -14.56 -10.90 8.74
CA ARG A 89 -15.78 -11.65 8.42
C ARG A 89 -16.42 -12.35 9.61
N ARG A 90 -15.60 -12.79 10.59
CA ARG A 90 -16.08 -13.48 11.80
C ARG A 90 -16.57 -12.49 12.86
N VAL A 91 -16.04 -11.26 12.87
CA VAL A 91 -16.34 -10.24 13.87
C VAL A 91 -17.00 -9.03 13.21
N PRO A 92 -18.33 -8.89 13.26
CA PRO A 92 -19.00 -7.74 12.69
C PRO A 92 -18.55 -6.42 13.34
N GLY A 93 -18.39 -5.38 12.52
CA GLY A 93 -18.10 -4.02 12.96
C GLY A 93 -16.63 -3.73 13.25
N ILE A 94 -15.69 -4.48 12.66
CA ILE A 94 -14.27 -4.10 12.67
C ILE A 94 -14.12 -2.71 12.05
N GLY A 95 -13.45 -1.80 12.77
CA GLY A 95 -13.29 -0.42 12.33
C GLY A 95 -12.52 -0.29 11.01
N ARG A 96 -11.36 -0.94 10.91
CA ARG A 96 -10.53 -0.85 9.72
C ARG A 96 -9.72 -2.11 9.42
N ILE A 97 -9.57 -2.44 8.13
CA ILE A 97 -8.56 -3.39 7.65
C ILE A 97 -7.68 -2.70 6.61
N THR A 98 -6.36 -2.78 6.76
CA THR A 98 -5.42 -2.40 5.70
C THR A 98 -4.75 -3.63 5.10
N GLY A 99 -4.96 -3.83 3.78
CA GLY A 99 -4.29 -4.86 2.99
C GLY A 99 -2.98 -4.34 2.39
N LEU A 100 -1.84 -4.88 2.83
CA LEU A 100 -0.52 -4.51 2.31
C LEU A 100 -0.06 -5.55 1.29
N ASP A 101 -0.23 -5.22 0.02
CA ASP A 101 -0.01 -6.09 -1.15
C ASP A 101 -0.57 -7.51 -0.94
N PRO A 102 -1.91 -7.65 -0.81
CA PRO A 102 -2.57 -8.94 -0.55
C PRO A 102 -2.13 -10.01 -1.55
N ALA A 103 -1.90 -11.24 -1.09
CA ALA A 103 -1.33 -12.28 -1.95
C ALA A 103 -2.28 -12.70 -3.08
N GLY A 104 -1.83 -12.62 -4.34
CA GLY A 104 -2.61 -13.04 -5.51
C GLY A 104 -2.83 -14.56 -5.60
N PRO A 105 -1.77 -15.39 -5.54
CA PRO A 105 -1.91 -16.84 -5.71
C PRO A 105 -2.85 -17.45 -4.66
N TRP A 106 -3.86 -18.19 -5.13
CA TRP A 106 -4.95 -18.82 -4.34
C TRP A 106 -6.06 -17.89 -3.85
N PHE A 107 -5.99 -16.58 -4.11
CA PHE A 107 -7.03 -15.61 -3.68
C PHE A 107 -7.56 -14.74 -4.82
N GLU A 108 -6.76 -14.46 -5.85
CA GLU A 108 -7.21 -13.74 -7.05
C GLU A 108 -8.41 -14.45 -7.70
N ASN A 109 -9.46 -13.69 -8.00
CA ASN A 109 -10.74 -14.17 -8.57
C ASN A 109 -11.49 -15.23 -7.73
N THR A 110 -11.19 -15.39 -6.44
CA THR A 110 -11.99 -16.26 -5.56
C THR A 110 -13.24 -15.52 -5.02
N PRO A 111 -14.25 -16.26 -4.54
CA PRO A 111 -15.37 -15.67 -3.81
C PRO A 111 -14.92 -14.84 -2.61
N ILE A 112 -15.72 -13.84 -2.23
CA ILE A 112 -15.42 -12.93 -1.11
C ILE A 112 -15.18 -13.67 0.21
N ASP A 113 -15.77 -14.86 0.39
CA ASP A 113 -15.59 -15.70 1.59
C ASP A 113 -14.18 -16.29 1.75
N VAL A 114 -13.32 -16.17 0.74
CA VAL A 114 -11.98 -16.78 0.72
C VAL A 114 -10.88 -15.73 0.86
N ARG A 115 -11.15 -14.48 0.51
CA ARG A 115 -10.16 -13.40 0.40
C ARG A 115 -10.57 -12.18 1.21
N LEU A 116 -9.71 -11.16 1.20
CA LEU A 116 -10.07 -9.84 1.71
C LEU A 116 -11.09 -9.20 0.75
N ASP A 117 -12.10 -8.56 1.30
CA ASP A 117 -13.13 -7.81 0.57
C ASP A 117 -13.60 -6.60 1.40
N PRO A 118 -14.18 -5.55 0.80
CA PRO A 118 -14.62 -4.37 1.54
C PRO A 118 -15.68 -4.66 2.61
N SER A 119 -16.41 -5.78 2.49
CA SER A 119 -17.39 -6.22 3.50
C SER A 119 -16.78 -6.73 4.81
N ASP A 120 -15.46 -6.97 4.87
CA ASP A 120 -14.81 -7.51 6.07
C ASP A 120 -14.58 -6.47 7.18
N ALA A 121 -14.75 -5.16 6.92
CA ALA A 121 -14.66 -4.09 7.90
C ALA A 121 -15.43 -2.83 7.46
N GLU A 122 -15.68 -1.91 8.39
CA GLU A 122 -16.30 -0.61 8.08
C GLU A 122 -15.46 0.17 7.04
N PHE A 123 -14.13 0.08 7.13
CA PHE A 123 -13.23 0.64 6.13
C PHE A 123 -12.10 -0.33 5.76
N VAL A 124 -11.98 -0.68 4.47
CA VAL A 124 -10.86 -1.46 3.93
C VAL A 124 -10.06 -0.60 2.96
N ASP A 125 -8.76 -0.44 3.21
CA ASP A 125 -7.83 0.22 2.30
C ASP A 125 -6.66 -0.71 1.91
N VAL A 126 -6.24 -0.67 0.65
CA VAL A 126 -5.29 -1.64 0.09
C VAL A 126 -4.15 -0.93 -0.63
N ILE A 127 -2.91 -1.39 -0.43
CA ILE A 127 -1.73 -0.91 -1.15
C ILE A 127 -1.21 -2.03 -2.04
N HIS A 128 -1.35 -1.88 -3.35
CA HIS A 128 -0.83 -2.80 -4.36
C HIS A 128 0.58 -2.37 -4.78
N SER A 129 1.58 -3.20 -4.54
CA SER A 129 2.98 -2.89 -4.84
C SER A 129 3.71 -3.97 -5.63
N ASP A 130 3.10 -5.15 -5.81
CA ASP A 130 3.58 -6.19 -6.72
C ASP A 130 2.44 -6.84 -7.52
N SER A 131 1.55 -6.02 -8.07
CA SER A 131 0.33 -6.44 -8.77
C SER A 131 0.50 -6.61 -10.29
N LYS A 132 1.70 -7.03 -10.72
CA LYS A 132 1.99 -7.21 -12.16
C LYS A 132 1.46 -8.55 -12.66
N LEU A 133 0.70 -8.54 -13.76
CA LEU A 133 0.21 -9.76 -14.38
C LEU A 133 1.37 -10.76 -14.65
N PHE A 134 1.15 -12.03 -14.31
CA PHE A 134 2.05 -13.18 -14.44
C PHE A 134 3.34 -13.17 -13.60
N THR A 135 3.81 -12.02 -13.13
CA THR A 135 5.13 -11.90 -12.46
C THR A 135 5.07 -11.29 -11.08
N GLY A 136 3.95 -10.68 -10.71
CA GLY A 136 3.64 -10.18 -9.38
C GLY A 136 3.15 -11.28 -8.46
N VAL A 137 3.40 -11.13 -7.15
CA VAL A 137 2.82 -12.00 -6.13
C VAL A 137 1.60 -11.38 -5.44
N GLY A 138 1.35 -10.08 -5.66
CA GLY A 138 0.18 -9.37 -5.13
C GLY A 138 -1.06 -9.53 -6.01
N MET A 139 -2.23 -9.29 -5.41
CA MET A 139 -3.51 -9.20 -6.12
C MET A 139 -3.52 -7.99 -7.06
N ILE A 140 -4.17 -8.16 -8.21
CA ILE A 140 -4.39 -7.13 -9.23
C ILE A 140 -5.73 -6.45 -8.99
N SER A 141 -6.75 -7.24 -8.68
CA SER A 141 -8.11 -6.74 -8.51
C SER A 141 -8.20 -5.77 -7.33
N PRO A 142 -8.99 -4.68 -7.46
CA PRO A 142 -9.31 -3.83 -6.32
C PRO A 142 -10.22 -4.60 -5.36
N ILE A 143 -9.81 -4.68 -4.09
CA ILE A 143 -10.49 -5.42 -3.03
C ILE A 143 -10.76 -4.58 -1.77
N GLY A 144 -10.50 -3.28 -1.82
CA GLY A 144 -10.81 -2.32 -0.77
C GLY A 144 -11.98 -1.39 -1.11
N HIS A 145 -12.34 -0.55 -0.15
CA HIS A 145 -13.02 0.71 -0.46
C HIS A 145 -12.06 1.62 -1.23
N TYR A 146 -10.82 1.72 -0.74
CA TYR A 146 -9.71 2.43 -1.38
C TYR A 146 -8.60 1.46 -1.79
N ASP A 147 -8.25 1.45 -3.07
CA ASP A 147 -7.16 0.65 -3.61
C ASP A 147 -6.09 1.56 -4.20
N PHE A 148 -4.91 1.59 -3.58
CA PHE A 148 -3.79 2.42 -4.00
C PHE A 148 -2.81 1.61 -4.84
N TYR A 149 -2.43 2.16 -6.00
CA TYR A 149 -1.46 1.58 -6.93
C TYR A 149 -0.25 2.53 -7.08
N PRO A 150 0.62 2.66 -6.06
CA PRO A 150 1.84 3.45 -6.15
C PRO A 150 2.69 2.99 -7.33
N ASN A 151 3.16 3.93 -8.15
CA ASN A 151 3.94 3.65 -9.36
C ASN A 151 3.24 2.68 -10.34
N GLY A 152 1.90 2.65 -10.33
CA GLY A 152 1.09 1.74 -11.14
C GLY A 152 0.95 0.34 -10.56
N GLY A 153 1.42 0.10 -9.33
CA GLY A 153 1.24 -1.15 -8.58
C GLY A 153 2.14 -2.33 -9.01
N GLY A 154 2.68 -2.32 -10.24
CA GLY A 154 3.44 -3.46 -10.76
C GLY A 154 4.95 -3.43 -10.53
N HIS A 155 5.58 -2.25 -10.52
CA HIS A 155 7.04 -2.13 -10.33
C HIS A 155 7.40 -0.86 -9.56
N MET A 156 8.00 -1.05 -8.39
CA MET A 156 8.30 0.03 -7.47
C MET A 156 9.67 0.64 -7.78
N THR A 157 9.76 1.97 -7.75
CA THR A 157 11.03 2.67 -7.94
C THR A 157 12.08 2.16 -6.95
N GLY A 158 13.30 1.91 -7.43
CA GLY A 158 14.41 1.40 -6.62
C GLY A 158 14.40 -0.12 -6.38
N CYS A 159 13.39 -0.86 -6.86
CA CYS A 159 13.45 -2.32 -6.88
C CYS A 159 14.13 -2.84 -8.17
N PRO A 160 14.85 -3.97 -8.11
CA PRO A 160 15.46 -4.56 -9.29
C PRO A 160 14.41 -5.13 -10.25
N ASN A 161 14.74 -5.17 -11.54
CA ASN A 161 13.89 -5.80 -12.55
C ASN A 161 13.87 -7.32 -12.36
N LYS A 162 12.66 -7.91 -12.36
CA LYS A 162 12.47 -9.37 -12.20
C LYS A 162 13.00 -10.21 -13.38
N ILE A 163 13.65 -9.64 -14.38
CA ILE A 163 14.22 -10.39 -15.52
C ILE A 163 15.67 -10.85 -15.21
N SER A 164 16.29 -10.37 -14.14
CA SER A 164 17.66 -10.75 -13.75
C SER A 164 17.74 -11.99 -12.83
N ILE A 165 16.71 -12.85 -12.79
CA ILE A 165 16.63 -14.02 -11.87
C ILE A 165 17.67 -15.13 -12.21
N LEU A 166 18.46 -14.97 -13.28
CA LEU A 166 19.43 -15.98 -13.73
C LEU A 166 20.75 -16.00 -12.93
N SER A 167 20.93 -15.17 -11.90
CA SER A 167 22.14 -15.15 -11.07
C SER A 167 21.80 -15.32 -9.59
N ASN A 168 21.99 -16.55 -9.08
CA ASN A 168 21.92 -16.99 -7.68
C ASN A 168 20.54 -16.97 -6.95
N SER A 169 20.27 -18.06 -6.22
CA SER A 169 19.00 -18.31 -5.51
C SER A 169 18.76 -17.40 -4.30
N LYS A 170 19.80 -16.84 -3.68
CA LYS A 170 19.66 -15.84 -2.60
C LYS A 170 19.22 -14.47 -3.12
N ASP A 171 19.64 -14.12 -4.34
CA ASP A 171 19.24 -12.86 -4.99
C ASP A 171 17.81 -12.96 -5.53
N ALA A 172 17.34 -14.16 -5.91
CA ALA A 172 15.98 -14.38 -6.40
C ALA A 172 14.89 -14.02 -5.35
N PHE A 173 15.10 -14.34 -4.07
CA PHE A 173 14.17 -13.94 -3.00
C PHE A 173 14.18 -12.41 -2.81
N HIS A 174 15.35 -11.77 -2.81
CA HIS A 174 15.45 -10.31 -2.75
C HIS A 174 14.81 -9.60 -3.96
N ILE A 175 14.96 -10.16 -5.16
CA ILE A 175 14.41 -9.61 -6.41
C ILE A 175 12.88 -9.76 -6.44
N LEU A 176 12.35 -10.92 -6.05
CA LEU A 176 10.91 -11.16 -6.03
C LEU A 176 10.22 -10.36 -4.91
N ALA A 177 10.87 -10.26 -3.75
CA ALA A 177 10.25 -9.70 -2.57
C ALA A 177 10.37 -8.18 -2.45
N CYS A 178 11.29 -7.51 -3.15
CA CYS A 178 11.43 -6.04 -3.04
C CYS A 178 10.11 -5.30 -3.34
N ASN A 179 9.47 -5.58 -4.47
CA ASN A 179 8.18 -4.95 -4.83
C ASN A 179 7.10 -5.31 -3.80
N HIS A 180 7.06 -6.58 -3.38
CA HIS A 180 6.08 -7.07 -2.42
C HIS A 180 6.21 -6.43 -1.03
N PHE A 181 7.43 -6.11 -0.61
CA PHE A 181 7.72 -5.48 0.68
C PHE A 181 7.51 -3.97 0.70
N ARG A 182 7.39 -3.34 -0.48
CA ARG A 182 7.18 -1.89 -0.57
C ARG A 182 5.86 -1.45 0.06
N SER A 183 4.81 -2.25 0.01
CA SER A 183 3.53 -1.92 0.65
C SER A 183 3.66 -1.62 2.13
N PHE A 184 4.29 -2.50 2.93
CA PHE A 184 4.50 -2.24 4.35
C PHE A 184 5.52 -1.12 4.60
N LEU A 185 6.54 -0.97 3.75
CA LEU A 185 7.48 0.14 3.87
C LEU A 185 6.82 1.49 3.62
N TYR A 186 5.93 1.58 2.62
CA TYR A 186 5.13 2.77 2.36
C TYR A 186 4.18 3.07 3.51
N PHE A 187 3.50 2.04 4.04
CA PHE A 187 2.61 2.19 5.18
C PHE A 187 3.38 2.74 6.40
N THR A 188 4.46 2.08 6.83
CA THR A 188 5.29 2.54 7.96
C THR A 188 5.85 3.95 7.73
N TYR A 189 6.26 4.28 6.51
CA TYR A 189 6.71 5.62 6.16
C TYR A 189 5.60 6.67 6.27
N SER A 190 4.39 6.34 5.84
CA SER A 190 3.24 7.24 5.84
C SER A 190 2.84 7.70 7.25
N VAL A 191 3.06 6.87 8.27
CA VAL A 191 2.81 7.20 9.69
C VAL A 191 3.57 8.48 10.09
N ARG A 192 4.84 8.58 9.68
CA ARG A 192 5.73 9.72 9.99
C ARG A 192 5.65 10.88 9.00
N HIS A 193 4.95 10.70 7.88
CA HIS A 193 4.89 11.67 6.78
C HIS A 193 3.45 11.90 6.31
N PRO A 194 2.57 12.43 7.17
CA PRO A 194 1.18 12.70 6.82
C PRO A 194 1.11 13.57 5.56
N GLY A 195 0.34 13.12 4.57
CA GLY A 195 0.18 13.82 3.29
C GLY A 195 1.31 13.64 2.26
N GLY A 196 2.40 12.94 2.61
CA GLY A 196 3.55 12.72 1.72
C GLY A 196 3.28 11.72 0.58
N LEU A 197 2.26 10.87 0.72
CA LEU A 197 1.88 9.82 -0.24
C LEU A 197 0.45 10.03 -0.75
N ARG A 198 0.20 11.18 -1.38
CA ARG A 198 -1.15 11.56 -1.85
C ARG A 198 -1.60 10.73 -3.06
N GLY A 199 -2.71 10.03 -2.95
CA GLY A 199 -3.33 9.24 -4.02
C GLY A 199 -4.35 10.04 -4.83
N PHE A 200 -4.27 9.99 -6.16
CA PHE A 200 -5.19 10.67 -7.05
C PHE A 200 -6.20 9.66 -7.63
N PRO A 201 -7.51 9.85 -7.46
CA PRO A 201 -8.50 8.95 -8.02
C PRO A 201 -8.43 9.01 -9.54
N CYS A 202 -8.32 7.85 -10.18
CA CYS A 202 -8.19 7.76 -11.63
C CYS A 202 -8.68 6.39 -12.12
N ASP A 203 -9.06 6.31 -13.39
CA ASP A 203 -9.54 5.06 -14.00
C ASP A 203 -8.39 4.11 -14.33
N SER A 204 -7.22 4.65 -14.66
CA SER A 204 -6.01 3.88 -14.98
C SER A 204 -4.73 4.62 -14.59
N TYR A 205 -3.62 3.89 -14.55
CA TYR A 205 -2.31 4.51 -14.31
C TYR A 205 -1.85 5.34 -15.51
N GLU A 206 -2.24 4.94 -16.72
CA GLU A 206 -1.99 5.66 -17.97
C GLU A 206 -2.64 7.03 -17.95
N ASP A 207 -3.93 7.13 -17.61
CA ASP A 207 -4.65 8.40 -17.46
C ASP A 207 -4.01 9.30 -16.39
N PHE A 208 -3.53 8.69 -15.31
CA PHE A 208 -2.79 9.40 -14.27
C PHE A 208 -1.48 9.99 -14.81
N LEU A 209 -0.70 9.22 -15.59
CA LEU A 209 0.55 9.68 -16.20
C LEU A 209 0.35 10.79 -17.24
N GLU A 210 -0.73 10.72 -18.02
CA GLU A 210 -1.14 11.78 -18.96
C GLU A 210 -1.63 13.04 -18.25
N GLY A 211 -1.91 12.94 -16.95
CA GLY A 211 -2.29 14.06 -16.11
C GLY A 211 -3.79 14.35 -16.13
N SER A 212 -4.62 13.43 -16.61
CA SER A 212 -6.09 13.56 -16.69
C SER A 212 -6.75 13.66 -15.31
N CYS A 213 -6.13 13.08 -14.28
CA CYS A 213 -6.66 12.98 -12.92
C CYS A 213 -6.02 13.97 -11.94
N PHE A 214 -5.79 15.20 -12.38
CA PHE A 214 -5.19 16.27 -11.57
C PHE A 214 -5.94 17.61 -11.77
N PRO A 215 -6.11 18.45 -10.72
CA PRO A 215 -5.68 18.27 -9.32
C PRO A 215 -6.62 17.32 -8.54
N CYS A 216 -6.49 17.29 -7.21
CA CYS A 216 -7.44 16.57 -6.36
C CYS A 216 -8.88 17.04 -6.59
N PRO A 217 -9.87 16.13 -6.53
CA PRO A 217 -11.27 16.49 -6.67
C PRO A 217 -11.77 17.32 -5.48
N PRO A 218 -12.96 17.94 -5.59
CA PRO A 218 -13.67 18.49 -4.44
C PRO A 218 -13.85 17.39 -3.37
N GLY A 219 -13.37 17.65 -2.15
CA GLY A 219 -13.24 16.64 -1.08
C GLY A 219 -11.80 16.22 -0.77
N GLY A 220 -10.86 16.57 -1.64
CA GLY A 220 -9.44 16.29 -1.46
C GLY A 220 -9.01 14.94 -2.04
N CYS A 221 -7.76 14.60 -1.81
CA CYS A 221 -7.19 13.30 -2.16
C CYS A 221 -6.84 12.55 -0.86
N PRO A 222 -7.13 11.25 -0.76
CA PRO A 222 -6.66 10.46 0.37
C PRO A 222 -5.13 10.38 0.38
N SER A 223 -4.57 10.24 1.59
CA SER A 223 -3.17 9.86 1.76
C SER A 223 -3.09 8.33 1.81
N MET A 224 -2.28 7.73 0.94
CA MET A 224 -2.02 6.29 0.99
C MET A 224 -1.36 5.93 2.33
N GLY A 225 -1.85 4.87 2.98
CA GLY A 225 -1.29 4.33 4.22
C GLY A 225 -2.05 4.77 5.47
N TYR A 226 -1.32 5.13 6.52
CA TYR A 226 -1.86 5.28 7.87
C TYR A 226 -3.07 6.20 7.95
N TYR A 227 -3.04 7.32 7.23
CA TYR A 227 -4.08 8.36 7.26
C TYR A 227 -5.10 8.24 6.11
N ALA A 228 -5.29 7.06 5.51
CA ALA A 228 -6.25 6.88 4.41
C ALA A 228 -7.71 7.09 4.83
N ASP A 229 -8.02 6.86 6.11
CA ASP A 229 -9.33 7.09 6.74
C ASP A 229 -9.62 8.57 7.06
N SER A 230 -8.64 9.46 6.91
CA SER A 230 -8.82 10.90 7.17
C SER A 230 -9.69 11.62 6.14
N THR A 231 -9.92 11.01 4.98
CA THR A 231 -10.80 11.55 3.93
C THR A 231 -12.14 10.82 3.93
N PRO A 232 -13.27 11.55 3.85
CA PRO A 232 -14.58 10.91 3.75
C PRO A 232 -14.65 9.96 2.55
N PHE A 233 -15.11 8.74 2.80
CA PHE A 233 -15.36 7.75 1.76
C PHE A 233 -16.86 7.42 1.68
N ASN A 234 -17.27 6.90 0.52
CA ASN A 234 -18.59 6.31 0.36
C ASN A 234 -18.40 4.79 0.34
N ALA A 235 -18.93 4.08 1.32
CA ALA A 235 -18.81 2.62 1.43
C ALA A 235 -19.36 1.86 0.21
N SER A 236 -20.26 2.47 -0.58
CA SER A 236 -20.76 1.89 -1.82
C SER A 236 -19.82 2.05 -3.03
N MET A 237 -18.74 2.84 -2.89
CA MET A 237 -17.79 3.08 -3.97
C MET A 237 -16.47 2.37 -3.70
N ARG A 238 -16.02 1.61 -4.70
CA ARG A 238 -14.64 1.14 -4.80
C ARG A 238 -13.87 2.13 -5.67
N GLN A 239 -12.76 2.65 -5.17
CA GLN A 239 -11.98 3.66 -5.89
C GLN A 239 -10.51 3.29 -5.95
N SER A 240 -9.97 3.36 -7.16
CA SER A 240 -8.55 3.20 -7.43
C SER A 240 -7.85 4.56 -7.38
N PHE A 241 -6.73 4.60 -6.68
CA PHE A 241 -5.90 5.79 -6.52
C PHE A 241 -4.49 5.53 -7.03
N TYR A 242 -3.95 6.48 -7.76
CA TYR A 242 -2.60 6.41 -8.31
C TYR A 242 -1.73 7.54 -7.78
N LEU A 243 -0.45 7.22 -7.59
CA LEU A 243 0.58 8.14 -7.11
C LEU A 243 1.95 7.65 -7.54
N ASN A 244 2.96 8.52 -7.49
CA ASN A 244 4.36 8.13 -7.69
C ASN A 244 5.12 8.30 -6.38
N THR A 245 6.08 7.42 -6.12
CA THR A 245 6.96 7.49 -4.95
C THR A 245 8.42 7.58 -5.38
N GLY A 246 9.29 7.99 -4.45
CA GLY A 246 10.73 7.75 -4.57
C GLY A 246 11.11 6.28 -4.47
N GLY A 247 12.38 5.98 -4.73
CA GLY A 247 12.97 4.66 -4.52
C GLY A 247 13.81 4.50 -3.25
N ASP A 248 14.12 5.59 -2.56
CA ASP A 248 14.80 5.54 -1.27
C ASP A 248 13.77 5.33 -0.15
N VAL A 249 14.02 4.35 0.72
CA VAL A 249 13.17 4.00 1.87
C VAL A 249 12.99 5.16 2.85
N ASN A 250 13.91 6.11 2.87
CA ASN A 250 13.83 7.30 3.72
C ASN A 250 13.15 8.49 3.02
N HIS A 251 12.91 8.40 1.70
CA HIS A 251 12.44 9.54 0.89
C HIS A 251 11.43 9.11 -0.19
N PHE A 252 10.34 8.45 0.25
CA PHE A 252 9.25 8.06 -0.64
C PHE A 252 8.38 9.22 -1.10
N SER A 253 8.20 10.25 -0.27
CA SER A 253 7.27 11.35 -0.54
C SER A 253 7.52 12.01 -1.90
N ARG A 254 6.45 12.32 -2.62
CA ARG A 254 6.47 13.10 -3.86
C ARG A 254 5.28 14.05 -3.89
N TRP A 255 5.50 15.22 -4.49
CA TRP A 255 4.46 16.24 -4.67
C TRP A 255 4.25 16.45 -6.17
N ARG A 256 3.01 16.29 -6.63
CA ARG A 256 2.64 16.40 -8.04
C ARG A 256 2.23 17.84 -8.37
N TYR A 257 2.79 18.38 -9.45
CA TYR A 257 2.50 19.72 -9.97
C TYR A 257 2.13 19.64 -11.45
N ARG A 258 1.22 20.51 -11.90
CA ARG A 258 0.97 20.77 -13.32
C ARG A 258 1.57 22.13 -13.67
N VAL A 259 2.47 22.14 -14.66
CA VAL A 259 3.11 23.37 -15.15
C VAL A 259 2.67 23.59 -16.60
N SER A 260 2.23 24.81 -16.92
CA SER A 260 1.96 25.24 -18.28
C SER A 260 2.97 26.31 -18.66
N VAL A 261 3.71 26.08 -19.74
CA VAL A 261 4.74 27.02 -20.21
C VAL A 261 4.30 27.65 -21.52
N SER A 262 4.31 28.99 -21.57
CA SER A 262 4.12 29.75 -22.81
C SER A 262 5.47 30.32 -23.24
N LEU A 263 5.96 29.89 -24.41
CA LEU A 263 7.23 30.34 -24.95
C LEU A 263 7.07 31.69 -25.66
N ARG A 264 8.08 32.57 -25.52
CA ARG A 264 8.22 33.82 -26.26
C ARG A 264 9.61 33.89 -26.88
N GLY A 265 9.70 34.24 -28.16
CA GLY A 265 10.96 34.40 -28.88
C GLY A 265 10.73 34.71 -30.36
N ASP A 266 11.76 35.25 -31.01
CA ASP A 266 11.68 35.78 -32.39
C ASP A 266 11.90 34.73 -33.49
N GLY A 267 11.95 33.44 -33.14
CA GLY A 267 12.20 32.36 -34.08
C GLY A 267 11.88 30.97 -33.52
N ARG A 268 11.85 29.98 -34.42
CA ARG A 268 11.68 28.57 -34.03
C ARG A 268 13.02 28.01 -33.57
N VAL A 269 13.01 27.34 -32.41
CA VAL A 269 14.17 26.64 -31.86
C VAL A 269 13.82 25.17 -31.64
N PHE A 270 14.81 24.29 -31.74
CA PHE A 270 14.69 22.87 -31.44
C PHE A 270 15.49 22.54 -30.19
N GLY A 271 14.86 21.92 -29.20
CA GLY A 271 15.54 21.59 -27.96
C GLY A 271 14.60 21.08 -26.88
N ARG A 272 15.20 20.76 -25.73
CA ARG A 272 14.50 20.30 -24.54
C ARG A 272 14.19 21.48 -23.64
N LEU A 273 12.98 21.51 -23.09
CA LEU A 273 12.56 22.52 -22.13
C LEU A 273 12.57 21.92 -20.73
N TYR A 274 13.21 22.61 -19.80
CA TYR A 274 13.27 22.24 -18.39
C TYR A 274 12.67 23.34 -17.52
N VAL A 275 12.00 22.95 -16.44
CA VAL A 275 11.45 23.85 -15.43
C VAL A 275 11.87 23.36 -14.05
N SER A 276 12.28 24.30 -13.19
CA SER A 276 12.40 24.10 -11.75
C SER A 276 11.47 25.07 -11.01
N LEU A 277 10.88 24.61 -9.92
CA LEU A 277 10.02 25.41 -9.06
C LEU A 277 10.82 25.84 -7.83
N SER A 278 10.79 27.13 -7.52
CA SER A 278 11.45 27.70 -6.33
C SER A 278 10.40 28.25 -5.38
N ALA A 279 10.45 27.87 -4.11
CA ALA A 279 9.54 28.37 -3.09
C ALA A 279 10.07 29.67 -2.47
N ALA A 280 9.18 30.61 -2.17
CA ALA A 280 9.55 31.87 -1.52
C ALA A 280 10.13 31.67 -0.11
N SER A 281 9.78 30.56 0.55
CA SER A 281 10.32 30.14 1.85
C SER A 281 11.73 29.56 1.79
N GLY A 282 12.33 29.49 0.60
CA GLY A 282 13.54 28.71 0.34
C GLY A 282 13.21 27.25 -0.01
N GLY A 283 14.02 26.68 -0.90
CA GLY A 283 13.86 25.32 -1.42
C GLY A 283 13.47 25.32 -2.90
N ASN A 284 14.21 24.51 -3.68
CA ASN A 284 14.03 24.39 -5.13
C ASN A 284 13.81 22.92 -5.50
N THR A 285 12.97 22.66 -6.48
CA THR A 285 12.91 21.34 -7.12
C THR A 285 14.15 21.15 -8.01
N SER A 286 14.48 19.90 -8.32
CA SER A 286 15.36 19.59 -9.45
C SER A 286 14.78 20.13 -10.77
N ASP A 287 15.60 20.21 -11.81
CA ASP A 287 15.12 20.51 -13.16
C ASP A 287 14.28 19.34 -13.69
N HIS A 288 13.05 19.65 -14.10
CA HIS A 288 12.13 18.70 -14.70
C HIS A 288 11.94 19.00 -16.19
N MET A 289 12.19 18.00 -17.04
CA MET A 289 11.96 18.14 -18.49
C MET A 289 10.46 18.14 -18.77
N VAL A 290 9.96 19.19 -19.44
CA VAL A 290 8.53 19.37 -19.77
C VAL A 290 8.24 19.31 -21.28
N HIS A 291 9.28 19.31 -22.12
CA HIS A 291 9.17 19.12 -23.57
C HIS A 291 10.46 18.49 -24.12
N ARG A 292 10.33 17.60 -25.11
CA ARG A 292 11.41 16.91 -25.80
C ARG A 292 11.50 17.32 -27.26
#